data_AF-A0A955SXA6-F1
#
_entry.id   AF-A0A955SXA6-F1
#
_cell.length_a   1.000
_cell.length_b   1.000
_cell.length_c   1.000
_cell.angle_alpha   90.00
_cell.angle_beta   90.00
_cell.angle_gamma   90.00
#
_symmetry.space_group_name_H-M   'P 1'
#
loop_
_entity.id
_entity.type
_entity.pdbx_description
1 polymer ?
#
loop_
_entity_poly.entity_id
_entity_poly.type
_entity_poly.pdbx_seq_one_letter_code
_entity_poly.pdbx_strand_id
1 'polypeptide(L)' 'MPRDFRDSLRDIIKCIEKIESYVEGMEEEDLRKDSKTQDAIIRNLEIIGEAVKN' A
#
# COMPACT_ATOMS: atom_id res chain seq x y z
N MET A 1 -24.78 2.94 7.75
CA MET A 1 -24.37 4.21 7.14
C MET A 1 -23.52 3.85 5.93
N PRO A 2 -23.75 4.39 4.72
CA PRO A 2 -22.86 4.17 3.58
C PRO A 2 -21.44 4.62 3.96
N ARG A 3 -20.41 3.90 3.50
CA ARG A 3 -19.01 4.30 3.69
C ARG A 3 -18.83 5.69 3.08
N ASP A 4 -18.27 6.64 3.83
CA ASP A 4 -17.93 7.95 3.29
C ASP A 4 -16.71 7.77 2.37
N PHE A 5 -16.71 8.37 1.19
CA PHE A 5 -15.57 8.36 0.28
C PHE A 5 -14.28 8.84 0.96
N ARG A 6 -14.41 9.68 2.00
CA ARG A 6 -13.31 10.13 2.85
C ARG A 6 -12.63 8.98 3.61
N ASP A 7 -13.36 7.94 3.98
CA ASP A 7 -12.79 6.76 4.63
C ASP A 7 -11.99 5.92 3.64
N SER A 8 -12.47 5.76 2.40
CA SER A 8 -11.69 5.13 1.32
C SER A 8 -10.41 5.91 1.02
N LEU A 9 -10.46 7.25 0.96
CA LEU A 9 -9.27 8.09 0.78
C LEU A 9 -8.26 7.93 1.92
N ARG A 10 -8.74 7.84 3.18
CA ARG A 10 -7.86 7.61 4.33
C ARG A 10 -7.19 6.24 4.29
N ASP A 11 -7.92 5.20 3.87
CA ASP A 11 -7.36 3.86 3.71
C ASP A 11 -6.26 3.85 2.63
N ILE A 12 -6.50 4.54 1.52
CA ILE A 12 -5.51 4.71 0.43
C ILE A 12 -4.24 5.40 0.93
N ILE A 13 -4.38 6.53 1.62
CA ILE A 13 -3.24 7.29 2.17
C ILE A 13 -2.42 6.41 3.12
N LYS A 14 -3.08 5.68 4.04
CA LYS A 14 -2.39 4.77 4.97
C LYS A 14 -1.63 3.65 4.25
N CYS A 15 -2.17 3.13 3.15
CA CYS A 15 -1.49 2.11 2.35
C CYS A 15 -0.27 2.67 1.62
N ILE A 16 -0.34 3.91 1.10
CA ILE A 16 0.79 4.60 0.49
C ILE A 16 1.90 4.83 1.52
N GLU A 17 1.56 5.40 2.69
CA GLU A 17 2.52 5.63 3.78
C GLU A 17 3.23 4.34 4.22
N LYS A 18 2.50 3.22 4.26
CA LYS A 18 3.10 1.90 4.55
C LYS A 18 4.09 1.48 3.47
N ILE A 19 3.71 1.59 2.19
CA ILE A 19 4.59 1.23 1.07
C ILE A 19 5.88 2.07 1.14
N GLU A 20 5.77 3.38 1.35
CA GLU A 20 6.92 4.28 1.50
C GLU A 20 7.81 3.85 2.67
N SER A 21 7.22 3.51 3.83
CA SER A 21 7.97 3.04 5.00
C SER A 21 8.69 1.70 4.79
N TYR A 22 8.18 0.84 3.90
CA TYR A 22 8.81 -0.44 3.62
C TYR A 22 10.05 -0.29 2.75
N VAL A 23 10.07 0.69 1.86
CA VAL A 23 11.18 0.91 0.91
C VAL A 23 12.13 2.02 1.37
N GLU A 24 11.87 2.64 2.52
CA GLU A 24 12.71 3.71 3.06
C GLU A 24 14.14 3.20 3.32
N GLY A 25 15.12 3.82 2.64
CA GLY A 25 16.52 3.44 2.74
C GLY A 25 16.88 2.11 2.05
N MET A 26 15.95 1.49 1.31
CA MET A 26 16.23 0.33 0.47
C MET A 26 16.66 0.76 -0.93
N GLU A 27 17.67 0.10 -1.48
CA GLU A 27 17.97 0.19 -2.89
C GLU A 27 17.07 -0.77 -3.69
N GLU A 28 16.95 -0.55 -5.00
CA GLU A 28 16.13 -1.40 -5.87
C GLU A 28 16.56 -2.87 -5.82
N GLU A 29 17.86 -3.14 -5.71
CA GLU A 29 18.39 -4.50 -5.64
C GLU A 29 18.02 -5.21 -4.33
N ASP A 30 17.92 -4.48 -3.23
CA ASP A 30 17.45 -5.02 -1.95
C ASP A 30 16.00 -5.46 -2.06
N LEU A 31 15.15 -4.60 -2.65
CA LEU A 31 13.74 -4.91 -2.87
C LEU A 31 13.59 -6.14 -3.77
N ARG A 32 14.39 -6.27 -4.83
CA ARG A 32 14.35 -7.43 -5.75
C ARG A 32 14.65 -8.77 -5.05
N LYS A 33 15.44 -8.76 -3.97
CA LYS A 33 15.81 -9.96 -3.21
C LYS A 33 14.87 -10.23 -2.03
N ASP A 34 14.08 -9.24 -1.60
CA ASP A 34 13.14 -9.36 -0.50
C ASP A 34 11.70 -9.62 -0.98
N SER A 35 11.37 -10.89 -1.19
CA SER A 35 10.03 -11.31 -1.61
C SER A 35 8.94 -10.93 -0.59
N LYS A 36 9.28 -10.89 0.71
CA LYS A 36 8.30 -10.56 1.75
C LYS A 36 7.89 -9.10 1.65
N THR A 37 8.85 -8.21 1.41
CA THR A 37 8.56 -6.78 1.21
C THR A 37 7.79 -6.55 -0.10
N GLN A 38 8.11 -7.29 -1.16
CA GLN A 38 7.31 -7.26 -2.40
C GLN A 38 5.86 -7.68 -2.15
N ASP A 39 5.62 -8.79 -1.45
CA ASP A 39 4.27 -9.27 -1.12
C ASP A 39 3.51 -8.23 -0.28
N ALA A 40 4.18 -7.58 0.67
CA ALA A 40 3.59 -6.52 1.48
C ALA A 40 3.19 -5.29 0.65
N ILE A 41 4.02 -4.88 -0.33
CA ILE A 41 3.70 -3.80 -1.26
C ILE A 41 2.50 -4.17 -2.13
N ILE A 42 2.53 -5.36 -2.75
CA ILE A 42 1.44 -5.86 -3.59
C ILE A 42 0.13 -5.86 -2.81
N ARG A 43 0.13 -6.35 -1.57
CA ARG A 43 -1.08 -6.37 -0.74
C ARG A 43 -1.63 -4.98 -0.45
N ASN A 44 -0.78 -3.98 -0.20
CA ASN A 44 -1.25 -2.60 0.00
C ASN A 44 -1.79 -1.99 -1.30
N LEU A 45 -1.21 -2.31 -2.46
CA LEU A 45 -1.74 -1.90 -3.76
C LEU A 45 -3.10 -2.53 -4.06
N GLU A 46 -3.32 -3.81 -3.69
CA GLU A 46 -4.64 -4.46 -3.81
C GLU A 46 -5.71 -3.72 -2.98
N ILE A 47 -5.38 -3.38 -1.72
CA ILE A 47 -6.30 -2.66 -0.82
C ILE A 47 -6.64 -1.27 -1.41
N ILE A 48 -5.66 -0.57 -1.97
CA ILE A 48 -5.90 0.69 -2.69
C ILE A 48 -6.86 0.47 -3.86
N GLY A 49 -6.64 -0.56 -4.67
CA GLY A 49 -7.51 -0.92 -5.78
C GLY A 49 -8.95 -1.26 -5.36
N GLU A 50 -9.13 -1.93 -4.22
CA GLU A 50 -10.45 -2.19 -3.62
C GLU A 50 -11.11 -0.90 -3.11
N ALA A 51 -10.35 -0.02 -2.48
CA ALA A 51 -10.85 1.25 -1.96
C ALA A 51 -11.29 2.21 -3.07
N VAL A 52 -10.70 2.15 -4.27
CA VAL A 52 -11.10 2.95 -5.44
C VAL A 52 -12.41 2.46 -6.06
N LYS A 53 -12.75 1.17 -5.92
CA LYS A 53 -13.97 0.58 -6.49
C LYS A 53 -15.23 0.81 -5.63
N ASN A 54 -15.06 1.18 -4.36
CA ASN A 54 -16.12 1.31 -3.36
C ASN A 54 -16.36 2.77 -2.95
#